data_AF-A0AAV5LEY7-F1
#
_entry.id   AF-A0AAV5LEY7-F1
#
_cell.length_a   1.000
_cell.length_b   1.000
_cell.length_c   1.000
_cell.angle_alpha   90.00
_cell.angle_beta   90.00
_cell.angle_gamma   90.00
#
_symmetry.space_group_name_H-M   'P 1'
#
loop_
_entity.id
_entity.type
_entity.pdbx_description
1 polymer ?
#
loop_
_entity_poly.entity_id
_entity_poly.type
_entity_poly.pdbx_seq_one_letter_code
_entity_poly.pdbx_strand_id
1 'polypeptide(L)'
;MVQLRKWGWMHHLARHCVACFLTRGDLFVHWEKGRDVFERLLIDSDWAINNGNWLWLSCSSFFYQYNRIYSPISFGKKYDPKGNYIRHFLPILKDMPDEYIYEPWTAPLSIQTKAKCIIGRDYPKPVVPHDLASKECRRKMGEAYALNQKLNRLVSEEDLRNLRRKLEEDEDQESNPIRSQRQKLNG
;
A
#
# COMPACT_ATOMS: atom_id res chain seq x y z
N MET A 1 -9.24 2.29 -7.50
CA MET A 1 -8.52 3.00 -8.58
C MET A 1 -9.28 3.09 -9.90
N VAL A 2 -10.01 2.06 -10.35
CA VAL A 2 -10.79 2.18 -11.61
C VAL A 2 -11.90 3.23 -11.50
N GLN A 3 -12.61 3.32 -10.36
CA GLN A 3 -13.59 4.39 -10.12
C GLN A 3 -12.96 5.78 -10.27
N LEU A 4 -11.77 6.03 -9.68
CA LEU A 4 -11.04 7.29 -9.85
C LEU A 4 -10.85 7.64 -11.33
N ARG A 5 -10.37 6.69 -12.13
CA ARG A 5 -10.14 6.93 -13.56
C ARG A 5 -11.42 7.15 -14.36
N LYS A 6 -12.51 6.46 -14.01
CA LYS A 6 -13.77 6.53 -14.76
C LYS A 6 -14.63 7.73 -14.36
N TRP A 7 -14.70 8.04 -13.07
CA TRP A 7 -15.62 9.03 -12.52
C TRP A 7 -14.93 10.29 -12.03
N GLY A 8 -13.61 10.25 -11.85
CA GLY A 8 -12.84 11.31 -11.21
C GLY A 8 -13.24 11.58 -9.76
N TRP A 9 -13.96 10.66 -9.12
CA TRP A 9 -14.38 10.80 -7.74
C TRP A 9 -14.43 9.45 -7.05
N MET A 10 -14.06 9.43 -5.77
CA MET A 10 -14.21 8.28 -4.88
C MET A 10 -14.65 8.76 -3.50
N HIS A 11 -15.43 7.94 -2.79
CA HIS A 11 -15.77 8.19 -1.39
C HIS A 11 -14.51 8.35 -0.54
N HIS A 12 -14.57 9.19 0.49
CA HIS A 12 -13.42 9.54 1.35
C HIS A 12 -12.68 8.31 1.92
N LEU A 13 -13.41 7.30 2.42
CA LEU A 13 -12.79 6.07 2.92
C LEU A 13 -12.11 5.23 1.82
N ALA A 14 -12.59 5.30 0.58
CA ALA A 14 -11.92 4.63 -0.53
C ALA A 14 -10.61 5.35 -0.90
N ARG A 15 -10.55 6.69 -0.77
CA ARG A 15 -9.32 7.48 -0.89
C ARG A 15 -8.32 7.09 0.21
N HIS A 16 -8.79 6.92 1.45
CA HIS A 16 -7.96 6.45 2.57
C HIS A 16 -7.28 5.12 2.28
N CYS A 17 -8.03 4.12 1.80
CA CYS A 17 -7.49 2.80 1.54
C CYS A 17 -6.36 2.83 0.51
N VAL A 18 -6.55 3.52 -0.63
CA VAL A 18 -5.56 3.53 -1.71
C VAL A 18 -4.34 4.39 -1.38
N ALA A 19 -4.52 5.48 -0.62
CA ALA A 19 -3.40 6.29 -0.14
C ALA A 19 -2.56 5.57 0.91
N CYS A 20 -3.22 4.87 1.84
CA CYS A 20 -2.55 4.01 2.82
C CYS A 20 -1.75 2.92 2.11
N PHE A 21 -2.39 2.16 1.21
CA PHE A 21 -1.74 1.08 0.44
C PHE A 21 -0.50 1.59 -0.32
N LEU A 22 -0.60 2.73 -1.01
CA LEU A 22 0.52 3.27 -1.77
C LEU A 22 1.70 3.72 -0.89
N THR A 23 1.41 4.29 0.28
CA THR A 23 2.42 4.93 1.13
C THR A 23 2.84 4.00 2.28
N ARG A 24 2.56 4.38 3.53
CA ARG A 24 2.97 3.68 4.76
C ARG A 24 2.28 2.34 5.01
N GLY A 25 1.35 1.93 4.15
CA GLY A 25 0.56 0.71 4.33
C GLY A 25 1.23 -0.51 3.73
N ASP A 26 1.70 -0.41 2.48
CA ASP A 26 2.15 -1.58 1.73
C ASP A 26 3.34 -1.29 0.80
N LEU A 27 3.24 -0.29 -0.08
CA LEU A 27 4.22 -0.11 -1.15
C LEU A 27 5.38 0.83 -0.81
N PHE A 28 5.24 1.62 0.27
CA PHE A 28 6.24 2.59 0.72
C PHE A 28 6.69 3.61 -0.35
N VAL A 29 5.78 3.96 -1.26
CA VAL A 29 6.01 4.97 -2.30
C VAL A 29 5.82 6.38 -1.73
N HIS A 30 6.60 7.34 -2.23
CA HIS A 30 6.49 8.74 -1.81
C HIS A 30 5.06 9.29 -2.06
N TRP A 31 4.49 9.96 -1.05
CA TRP A 31 3.11 10.44 -1.08
C TRP A 31 2.83 11.42 -2.23
N GLU A 32 3.83 12.20 -2.64
CA GLU A 32 3.72 13.11 -3.80
C GLU A 32 3.33 12.38 -5.09
N LYS A 33 3.79 11.14 -5.29
CA LYS A 33 3.41 10.35 -6.47
C LYS A 33 1.92 10.03 -6.47
N GLY A 34 1.37 9.74 -5.29
CA GLY A 34 -0.07 9.56 -5.10
C GLY A 34 -0.85 10.87 -5.29
N ARG A 35 -0.34 11.96 -4.70
CA ARG A 35 -0.87 13.32 -4.83
C ARG A 35 -0.99 13.73 -6.29
N ASP A 36 0.06 13.57 -7.08
CA ASP A 36 0.07 13.94 -8.50
C ASP A 36 -0.95 13.12 -9.32
N VAL A 37 -1.14 11.84 -8.98
CA VAL A 37 -2.17 11.00 -9.63
C VAL A 37 -3.57 11.49 -9.29
N PHE A 38 -3.81 11.83 -8.01
CA PHE A 38 -5.09 12.37 -7.57
C PHE A 38 -5.36 13.75 -8.16
N GLU A 39 -4.34 14.59 -8.24
CA GLU A 39 -4.45 15.95 -8.79
C GLU A 39 -4.94 15.94 -10.24
N ARG A 40 -4.46 15.00 -11.06
CA ARG A 40 -4.85 14.87 -12.47
C ARG A 40 -6.18 14.16 -12.69
N LEU A 41 -6.58 13.25 -11.80
CA LEU A 41 -7.74 12.39 -12.03
C LEU A 41 -8.99 12.85 -11.27
N LEU A 42 -8.85 13.53 -10.14
CA LEU A 42 -10.00 14.00 -9.38
C LEU A 42 -10.67 15.17 -10.07
N ILE A 43 -11.98 15.08 -10.29
CA ILE A 43 -12.79 16.23 -10.71
C ILE A 43 -12.94 17.27 -9.59
N ASP A 44 -12.76 16.84 -8.33
CA ASP A 44 -12.72 17.70 -7.15
C ASP A 44 -11.29 17.98 -6.66
N SER A 45 -10.33 17.95 -7.59
CA SER A 45 -8.94 18.28 -7.30
C SER A 45 -8.82 19.71 -6.78
N ASP A 46 -8.46 19.82 -5.50
CA ASP A 46 -8.15 21.07 -4.81
C ASP A 46 -6.75 20.96 -4.23
N TRP A 47 -5.91 21.95 -4.48
CA TRP A 47 -4.50 21.90 -4.08
C TRP A 47 -4.34 21.75 -2.57
N ALA A 48 -5.05 22.53 -1.75
CA ALA A 48 -4.89 22.50 -0.31
C ALA A 48 -5.43 21.18 0.28
N ILE A 49 -6.62 20.78 -0.15
CA ILE A 49 -7.29 19.57 0.35
C ILE A 49 -6.51 18.33 -0.06
N ASN A 50 -6.09 18.22 -1.32
CA ASN A 50 -5.38 17.05 -1.82
C ASN A 50 -4.03 16.90 -1.10
N ASN A 51 -3.21 17.96 -1.03
CA ASN A 51 -1.93 17.90 -0.34
C ASN A 51 -2.07 17.60 1.16
N GLY A 52 -3.00 18.27 1.84
CA GLY A 52 -3.26 18.04 3.26
C GLY A 52 -3.68 16.61 3.57
N ASN A 53 -4.57 16.02 2.76
CA ASN A 53 -5.02 14.64 2.94
C ASN A 53 -3.92 13.61 2.62
N TRP A 54 -3.06 13.86 1.63
CA TRP A 54 -1.93 12.98 1.37
C TRP A 54 -0.91 12.99 2.50
N LEU A 55 -0.59 14.16 3.05
CA LEU A 55 0.26 14.28 4.24
C LEU A 55 -0.35 13.57 5.46
N TRP A 56 -1.67 13.67 5.64
CA TRP A 56 -2.38 12.96 6.70
C TRP A 56 -2.26 11.45 6.53
N LEU A 57 -2.61 10.92 5.35
CA LEU A 57 -2.72 9.49 5.13
C LEU A 57 -1.38 8.78 5.03
N SER A 58 -0.32 9.46 4.58
CA SER A 58 1.06 8.98 4.66
C SER A 58 1.62 9.04 6.09
N CYS A 59 0.91 9.64 7.03
CA CYS A 59 1.41 10.03 8.35
C CYS A 59 2.64 10.95 8.29
N SER A 60 2.76 11.79 7.27
CA SER A 60 3.82 12.79 7.21
C SER A 60 3.49 14.01 8.07
N SER A 61 2.21 14.31 8.27
CA SER A 61 1.73 15.38 9.16
C SER A 61 0.30 15.09 9.65
N PHE A 62 -0.16 15.85 10.66
CA PHE A 62 -1.51 15.85 11.26
C PHE A 62 -1.93 14.56 12.00
N PHE A 63 -1.59 13.39 11.47
CA PHE A 63 -1.91 12.09 12.06
C PHE A 63 -0.66 11.21 12.10
N TYR A 64 -0.34 10.68 13.28
CA TYR A 64 0.95 10.03 13.53
C TYR A 64 0.82 8.56 13.97
N GLN A 65 -0.40 8.01 14.05
CA GLN A 65 -0.62 6.59 14.39
C GLN A 65 -0.42 5.71 13.15
N TYR A 66 0.80 5.66 12.62
CA TYR A 66 1.15 4.94 11.39
C TYR A 66 0.90 3.42 11.47
N ASN A 67 0.76 2.86 12.66
CA ASN A 67 0.38 1.46 12.90
C ASN A 67 -1.09 1.16 12.56
N ARG A 68 -1.97 2.17 12.45
CA ARG A 68 -3.35 2.00 11.98
C ARG A 68 -3.38 1.89 10.45
N ILE A 69 -3.15 0.67 9.95
CA ILE A 69 -3.10 0.36 8.52
C ILE A 69 -4.44 -0.22 8.05
N TYR A 70 -4.92 0.25 6.91
CA TYR A 70 -6.10 -0.31 6.25
C TYR A 70 -5.73 -1.61 5.55
N SER A 71 -6.45 -2.69 5.82
CA SER A 71 -6.26 -3.95 5.07
C SER A 71 -6.91 -3.82 3.68
N PRO A 72 -6.17 -4.12 2.59
CA PRO A 72 -6.73 -4.16 1.24
C PRO A 72 -7.73 -5.31 1.04
N ILE A 73 -7.76 -6.28 1.95
CA ILE A 73 -8.62 -7.47 1.89
C ILE A 73 -9.86 -7.29 2.76
N SER A 74 -9.69 -7.01 4.05
CA SER A 74 -10.80 -7.07 5.01
C SER A 74 -11.64 -5.79 5.09
N PHE A 75 -11.08 -4.63 4.73
CA PHE A 75 -11.79 -3.35 4.91
C PHE A 75 -13.04 -3.25 4.01
N GLY A 76 -12.95 -3.69 2.76
CA GLY A 76 -14.09 -3.70 1.85
C GLY A 76 -15.18 -4.69 2.28
N LYS A 77 -14.77 -5.90 2.73
CA LYS A 77 -15.68 -6.95 3.23
C LYS A 77 -16.64 -6.44 4.32
N LYS A 78 -16.19 -5.49 5.14
CA LYS A 78 -17.01 -4.88 6.20
C LYS A 78 -18.26 -4.15 5.69
N TYR A 79 -18.18 -3.54 4.50
CA TYR A 79 -19.26 -2.71 3.96
C TYR A 79 -19.97 -3.36 2.76
N ASP A 80 -19.27 -4.22 2.03
CA ASP A 80 -19.78 -4.90 0.85
C ASP A 80 -19.28 -6.35 0.80
N PRO A 81 -19.83 -7.25 1.65
CA PRO A 81 -19.38 -8.64 1.72
C PRO A 81 -19.58 -9.42 0.41
N LYS A 82 -20.53 -8.99 -0.43
CA LYS A 82 -20.78 -9.60 -1.76
C LYS A 82 -19.86 -9.05 -2.87
N GLY A 83 -19.08 -8.02 -2.56
CA GLY A 83 -18.15 -7.39 -3.50
C GLY A 83 -18.83 -6.75 -4.72
N ASN A 84 -20.07 -6.25 -4.58
CA ASN A 84 -20.80 -5.59 -5.66
C ASN A 84 -20.00 -4.41 -6.27
N TYR A 85 -19.32 -3.63 -5.43
CA TYR A 85 -18.44 -2.55 -5.87
C TYR A 85 -17.28 -3.08 -6.73
N ILE A 86 -16.65 -4.19 -6.31
CA ILE A 86 -15.59 -4.84 -7.08
C ILE A 86 -16.14 -5.33 -8.42
N ARG A 87 -17.27 -6.05 -8.44
CA ARG A 87 -17.88 -6.58 -9.67
C ARG A 87 -18.25 -5.48 -10.66
N HIS A 88 -18.72 -4.33 -10.17
CA HIS A 88 -19.06 -3.18 -11.00
C HIS A 88 -17.83 -2.55 -11.66
N PHE A 89 -16.78 -2.26 -10.88
CA PHE A 89 -15.59 -1.56 -11.41
C PHE A 89 -14.55 -2.49 -12.06
N LEU A 90 -14.55 -3.77 -11.70
CA LEU A 90 -13.68 -4.82 -12.22
C LEU A 90 -14.53 -5.97 -12.78
N PRO A 91 -15.20 -5.79 -13.93
CA PRO A 91 -16.12 -6.78 -14.49
C PRO A 91 -15.44 -8.11 -14.86
N ILE A 92 -14.11 -8.15 -14.96
CA ILE A 92 -13.37 -9.41 -15.13
C ILE A 92 -13.54 -10.37 -13.93
N LEU A 93 -13.84 -9.83 -12.74
CA LEU A 93 -14.12 -10.60 -11.53
C LEU A 93 -15.62 -10.81 -11.28
N LYS A 94 -16.50 -10.46 -12.24
CA LYS A 94 -17.96 -10.45 -12.02
C LYS A 94 -18.55 -11.79 -11.60
N ASP A 95 -17.95 -12.90 -12.04
CA ASP A 95 -18.43 -14.28 -11.80
C ASP A 95 -17.61 -14.99 -10.70
N MET A 96 -16.63 -14.30 -10.08
CA MET A 96 -15.84 -14.85 -8.98
C MET A 96 -16.73 -15.04 -7.74
N PRO A 97 -16.74 -16.17 -7.02
CA PRO A 97 -17.56 -16.33 -5.83
C PRO A 97 -17.25 -15.30 -4.73
N ASP A 98 -18.26 -14.95 -3.93
CA ASP A 98 -18.15 -13.95 -2.84
C ASP A 98 -17.00 -14.28 -1.86
N GLU A 99 -16.77 -15.57 -1.60
CA GLU A 99 -15.68 -16.06 -0.74
C GLU A 99 -14.30 -15.55 -1.18
N TYR A 100 -14.08 -15.43 -2.49
CA TYR A 100 -12.77 -15.10 -3.07
C TYR A 100 -12.72 -13.69 -3.69
N ILE A 101 -13.82 -12.93 -3.72
CA ILE A 101 -13.90 -11.67 -4.48
C ILE A 101 -12.85 -10.61 -4.05
N TYR A 102 -12.44 -10.63 -2.78
CA TYR A 102 -11.42 -9.73 -2.22
C TYR A 102 -10.00 -10.31 -2.23
N GLU A 103 -9.86 -11.60 -2.53
CA GLU A 103 -8.59 -12.33 -2.50
C GLU A 103 -8.56 -13.42 -3.58
N PRO A 104 -8.79 -13.09 -4.86
CA PRO A 104 -9.06 -14.10 -5.88
C PRO A 104 -7.88 -15.05 -6.15
N TRP A 105 -6.67 -14.68 -5.72
CA TRP A 105 -5.49 -15.54 -5.79
C TRP A 105 -5.56 -16.76 -4.85
N THR A 106 -6.45 -16.76 -3.85
CA THR A 106 -6.67 -17.92 -2.97
C THR A 106 -7.71 -18.88 -3.52
N ALA A 107 -8.47 -18.48 -4.56
CA ALA A 107 -9.44 -19.35 -5.22
C ALA A 107 -8.74 -20.55 -5.91
N PRO A 108 -9.23 -21.79 -5.73
CA PRO A 108 -8.73 -22.94 -6.48
C PRO A 108 -8.80 -22.72 -7.99
N LEU A 109 -7.87 -23.31 -8.75
CA LEU A 109 -7.81 -23.14 -10.22
C LEU A 109 -9.13 -23.55 -10.91
N SER A 110 -9.83 -24.58 -10.39
CA SER A 110 -11.14 -25.01 -10.88
C SER A 110 -12.20 -23.91 -10.73
N ILE A 111 -12.19 -23.18 -9.61
CA ILE A 111 -13.07 -22.03 -9.37
C ILE A 111 -12.71 -20.87 -10.30
N GLN A 112 -11.42 -20.55 -10.43
CA GLN A 112 -10.97 -19.49 -11.34
C GLN A 112 -11.37 -19.77 -12.80
N THR A 113 -11.23 -21.03 -13.23
CA THR A 113 -11.66 -21.47 -14.57
C THR A 113 -13.16 -21.34 -14.76
N LYS A 114 -13.96 -21.77 -13.77
CA LYS A 114 -15.43 -21.65 -13.79
C LYS A 114 -15.88 -20.18 -13.80
N ALA A 115 -15.20 -19.31 -13.06
CA ALA A 115 -15.42 -17.86 -13.03
C ALA A 115 -14.86 -17.12 -14.26
N LYS A 116 -14.21 -17.84 -15.19
CA LYS A 116 -13.61 -17.28 -16.41
C LYS A 116 -12.57 -16.17 -16.15
N CYS A 117 -11.85 -16.28 -15.03
CA CYS A 117 -10.81 -15.33 -14.65
C CYS A 117 -9.67 -16.07 -13.95
N ILE A 118 -8.60 -16.35 -14.70
CA ILE A 118 -7.38 -16.98 -14.20
C ILE A 118 -6.42 -15.92 -13.66
N ILE A 119 -6.05 -16.05 -12.39
CA ILE A 119 -5.15 -15.10 -11.73
C ILE A 119 -3.71 -15.30 -12.22
N GLY A 120 -3.07 -14.20 -12.61
CA GLY A 120 -1.78 -14.16 -13.30
C GLY A 120 -1.90 -14.11 -14.83
N ARG A 121 -3.10 -14.32 -15.41
CA ARG A 121 -3.36 -14.17 -16.85
C ARG A 121 -4.40 -13.09 -17.12
N ASP A 122 -5.60 -13.25 -16.57
CA ASP A 122 -6.76 -12.38 -16.85
C ASP A 122 -6.85 -11.24 -15.83
N TYR A 123 -6.44 -11.51 -14.58
CA TYR A 123 -6.30 -10.52 -13.51
C TYR A 123 -4.98 -10.76 -12.77
N PRO A 124 -4.22 -9.72 -12.37
CA PRO A 124 -2.89 -9.91 -11.80
C PRO A 124 -2.90 -10.59 -10.43
N LYS A 125 -1.78 -11.24 -10.08
CA LYS A 125 -1.49 -11.66 -8.71
C LYS A 125 -1.24 -10.41 -7.83
N PRO A 126 -1.38 -10.51 -6.49
CA PRO A 126 -0.96 -9.45 -5.59
C PRO A 126 0.48 -8.98 -5.89
N VAL A 127 0.69 -7.67 -5.96
CA VAL A 127 2.02 -7.09 -6.18
C VAL A 127 2.92 -7.25 -4.95
N VAL A 128 2.32 -7.31 -3.75
CA VAL A 128 3.01 -7.55 -2.48
C VAL A 128 2.11 -8.38 -1.54
N PRO A 129 2.68 -9.22 -0.67
CA PRO A 129 1.96 -9.84 0.44
C PRO A 129 1.74 -8.82 1.57
N HIS A 130 0.49 -8.45 1.84
CA HIS A 130 0.11 -7.39 2.78
C HIS A 130 0.74 -7.51 4.18
N ASP A 131 0.77 -8.71 4.75
CA ASP A 131 1.24 -8.90 6.12
C ASP A 131 2.73 -8.60 6.26
N LEU A 132 3.54 -9.03 5.28
CA LEU A 132 4.97 -8.73 5.25
C LEU A 132 5.22 -7.26 4.90
N ALA A 133 4.53 -6.76 3.86
CA ALA A 133 4.68 -5.39 3.39
C ALA A 133 4.31 -4.35 4.45
N SER A 134 3.19 -4.55 5.14
CA SER A 134 2.74 -3.65 6.21
C SER A 134 3.61 -3.72 7.46
N LYS A 135 4.17 -4.90 7.77
CA LYS A 135 5.16 -5.05 8.86
C LYS A 135 6.41 -4.24 8.54
N GLU A 136 6.91 -4.36 7.32
CA GLU A 136 8.11 -3.64 6.90
C GLU A 136 7.89 -2.12 6.83
N CYS A 137 6.75 -1.68 6.28
CA CYS A 137 6.40 -0.26 6.32
C CYS A 137 6.33 0.27 7.76
N ARG A 138 5.75 -0.47 8.71
CA ARG A 138 5.72 -0.07 10.12
C ARG A 138 7.13 0.06 10.70
N ARG A 139 8.06 -0.85 10.36
CA ARG A 139 9.46 -0.79 10.79
C ARG A 139 10.13 0.48 10.27
N LYS A 140 10.11 0.70 8.95
CA LYS A 140 10.70 1.89 8.31
C LYS A 140 10.11 3.19 8.86
N MET A 141 8.78 3.24 9.05
CA MET A 141 8.12 4.39 9.68
C MET A 141 8.62 4.63 11.11
N GLY A 142 8.76 3.58 11.92
CA GLY A 142 9.29 3.70 13.28
C GLY A 142 10.68 4.32 13.32
N GLU A 143 11.59 3.89 12.44
CA GLU A 143 12.95 4.43 12.35
C GLU A 143 12.98 5.86 11.82
N ALA A 144 12.18 6.18 10.81
CA ALA A 144 12.06 7.54 10.29
C ALA A 144 11.53 8.52 11.35
N TYR A 145 10.57 8.09 12.17
CA TYR A 145 10.06 8.88 13.30
C TYR A 145 11.11 9.04 14.41
N ALA A 146 11.85 7.98 14.72
CA ALA A 146 12.92 8.03 15.71
C ALA A 146 14.02 9.01 15.30
N LEU A 147 14.42 9.03 14.02
CA LEU A 147 15.37 10.01 13.49
C LEU A 147 14.83 11.44 13.60
N ASN A 148 13.58 11.67 13.18
CA ASN A 148 12.91 12.96 13.30
C ASN A 148 12.88 13.45 14.76
N GLN A 149 12.60 12.57 15.71
CA GLN A 149 12.62 12.91 17.13
C GLN A 149 14.04 13.22 17.63
N LYS A 150 15.02 12.38 17.27
CA LYS A 150 16.43 12.53 17.68
C LYS A 150 17.03 13.87 17.23
N LEU A 151 16.68 14.32 16.02
CA LEU A 151 17.20 15.57 15.44
C LEU A 151 16.25 16.76 15.68
N ASN A 152 15.32 16.65 16.62
CA ASN A 152 14.36 17.70 16.97
C ASN A 152 13.62 18.27 15.74
N ARG A 153 13.25 17.39 14.81
CA ARG A 153 12.57 17.67 13.52
C ARG A 153 13.40 18.43 12.48
N LEU A 154 14.70 18.59 12.70
CA LEU A 154 15.64 19.22 11.78
C LEU A 154 16.50 18.15 11.09
N VAL A 155 15.85 17.25 10.35
CA VAL A 155 16.55 16.19 9.62
C VAL A 155 17.14 16.78 8.33
N SER A 156 18.45 16.64 8.14
CA SER A 156 19.13 17.10 6.92
C SER A 156 19.01 16.09 5.77
N GLU A 157 19.32 16.53 4.55
CA GLU A 157 19.43 15.64 3.37
C GLU A 157 20.45 14.51 3.58
N GLU A 158 21.54 14.78 4.29
CA GLU A 158 22.55 13.75 4.59
C GLU A 158 22.01 12.72 5.58
N ASP A 159 21.30 13.15 6.62
CA ASP A 159 20.66 12.25 7.58
C ASP A 159 19.63 11.33 6.89
N LEU A 160 18.81 11.87 5.98
CA LEU A 160 17.85 11.09 5.20
C LEU A 160 18.54 10.07 4.28
N ARG A 161 19.62 10.46 3.59
CA ARG A 161 20.40 9.54 2.76
C ARG A 161 21.01 8.41 3.59
N ASN A 162 21.54 8.73 4.78
CA ASN A 162 22.10 7.75 5.69
C ASN A 162 21.04 6.76 6.20
N LEU A 163 19.86 7.25 6.59
CA LEU A 163 18.75 6.38 6.98
C LEU A 163 18.30 5.48 5.82
N ARG A 164 18.15 6.04 4.61
CA ARG A 164 17.77 5.25 3.43
C ARG A 164 18.74 4.09 3.19
N ARG A 165 20.05 4.38 3.17
CA ARG A 165 21.09 3.34 3.00
C ARG A 165 21.00 2.28 4.08
N LYS A 166 20.81 2.67 5.35
CA LYS A 166 20.64 1.73 6.46
C LYS A 166 19.44 0.80 6.23
N LEU A 167 18.28 1.35 5.86
CA LEU A 167 17.07 0.56 5.64
C LEU A 167 17.23 -0.42 4.47
N GLU A 168 17.95 -0.02 3.41
CA GLU A 168 18.27 -0.89 2.25
C GLU A 168 19.23 -2.02 2.66
N GLU A 169 20.27 -1.73 3.46
CA GLU A 169 21.20 -2.74 3.98
C GLU A 169 20.49 -3.78 4.89
N ASP A 170 19.55 -3.34 5.72
CA ASP A 170 18.75 -4.23 6.58
C ASP A 170 17.87 -5.19 5.74
N GLU A 171 17.23 -4.67 4.66
CA GLU A 171 16.39 -5.48 3.76
C GLU A 171 17.19 -6.52 2.97
N ASP A 172 18.40 -6.16 2.52
CA ASP A 172 19.31 -7.06 1.81
C ASP A 172 19.78 -8.22 2.72
N GLN A 173 19.97 -7.97 4.01
CA GLN A 173 20.38 -8.99 4.98
C GLN A 173 19.25 -9.98 5.30
N GLU A 174 18.01 -9.50 5.45
CA GLU A 174 16.85 -10.36 5.70
C GLU A 174 16.47 -11.20 4.47
N SER A 175 16.64 -10.66 3.26
CA SER A 175 16.30 -11.36 2.01
C SER A 175 17.35 -12.40 1.59
N ASN A 176 18.59 -12.35 2.10
CA ASN A 176 19.67 -13.23 1.68
C ASN A 176 20.57 -13.74 2.85
N PRO A 177 20.08 -14.70 3.65
CA PRO A 177 20.74 -15.14 4.90
C PRO A 177 22.14 -15.72 4.70
N ILE A 178 22.47 -16.23 3.52
CA ILE A 178 23.78 -16.83 3.18
C ILE A 178 24.90 -15.77 3.18
N ARG A 179 24.60 -14.50 2.85
CA ARG A 179 25.58 -13.40 2.85
C ARG A 179 25.92 -12.96 4.28
N SER A 180 24.94 -13.00 5.18
CA SER A 180 25.09 -12.66 6.61
C SER A 180 25.98 -13.66 7.37
N GLN A 181 25.98 -14.93 7.00
CA GLN A 181 26.83 -15.96 7.63
C GLN A 181 28.30 -15.82 7.22
N ARG A 182 28.59 -15.40 5.98
CA ARG A 182 29.97 -15.18 5.52
C ARG A 182 30.67 -13.98 6.18
N GLN A 183 29.93 -12.95 6.56
CA GLN A 183 30.50 -11.81 7.29
C GLN A 183 30.80 -12.14 8.75
N LYS A 184 30.04 -13.04 9.39
CA LYS A 184 30.28 -13.48 10.78
C LYS A 184 31.41 -14.51 10.93
N LEU A 185 31.81 -15.19 9.85
CA LEU A 185 32.90 -16.18 9.86
C LEU A 185 34.27 -15.58 9.53
N ASN A 186 34.32 -14.32 9.08
CA ASN A 186 35.55 -13.62 8.69
C ASN A 186 35.86 -12.41 9.60
N GLY A 187 35.24 -12.32 10.78
CA GLY A 187 35.43 -11.26 11.78
C GLY A 187 35.95 -11.81 13.10
#